data_AF-A0A090LKX1-F1
#
_entry.id   AF-A0A090LKX1-F1
#
_cell.length_a   1.000
_cell.length_b   1.000
_cell.length_c   1.000
_cell.angle_alpha   90.00
_cell.angle_beta   90.00
_cell.angle_gamma   90.00
#
_symmetry.space_group_name_H-M   'P 1'
#
loop_
_entity.id
_entity.type
_entity.pdbx_description
1 polymer ?
#
loop_
_entity_poly.entity_id
_entity_poly.type
_entity_poly.pdbx_seq_one_letter_code
_entity_poly.pdbx_strand_id
1 'polypeptide(L)'
;MKYLIPFYFILLISFVIIINVNLAKKPSKKTTKKPTKKTTKTTRATTTTKPRYVWRTLNANFYGTTVKRMGIEAVAFFNCIHPTMPKLNYISVKLGEKRGKRKKGNKQIKLAIKVLRFSGGNSSLENPLCHYLYSLFNVTATGIKYVIQQRQYNLNDRFACANESFSTLDAIKKLQ
;
A
#
# COMPACT_ATOMS: atom_id res chain seq x y z
N MET A 1 32.43 32.10 19.19
CA MET A 1 31.24 31.23 19.02
C MET A 1 31.65 29.82 18.55
N LYS A 2 32.29 29.01 19.40
CA LYS A 2 32.74 27.64 19.04
C LYS A 2 32.12 26.51 19.88
N TYR A 3 31.27 26.84 20.86
CA TYR A 3 30.73 25.88 21.82
C TYR A 3 29.21 25.68 21.75
N LEU A 4 28.53 26.23 20.75
CA LEU A 4 27.08 26.04 20.56
C LEU A 4 26.73 24.69 19.91
N ILE A 5 27.62 24.11 19.12
CA ILE A 5 27.40 22.84 18.39
C ILE A 5 27.27 21.62 19.32
N PRO A 6 28.13 21.40 20.35
CA PRO A 6 28.01 20.20 21.18
C PRO A 6 26.77 20.22 22.10
N PHE A 7 26.25 21.40 22.45
CA PHE A 7 25.08 21.51 23.34
C PHE A 7 23.78 21.06 22.66
N TYR A 8 23.65 21.28 21.35
CA TYR A 8 22.51 20.80 20.56
C TYR A 8 22.45 19.27 20.49
N PHE A 9 23.60 18.59 20.40
CA PHE A 9 23.64 17.13 20.35
C PHE A 9 23.14 16.48 21.64
N ILE A 10 23.48 17.04 22.81
CA ILE A 10 23.02 16.52 24.12
C ILE A 10 21.50 16.70 24.29
N LEU A 11 20.96 17.83 23.84
CA LEU A 11 19.51 18.07 23.85
C LEU A 11 18.74 17.13 22.91
N LEU A 12 19.31 16.82 21.74
CA LEU A 12 18.66 15.96 20.74
C LEU A 12 18.61 14.50 21.20
N ILE A 13 19.66 13.99 21.86
CA ILE A 13 19.68 12.65 22.46
C ILE A 13 18.63 12.54 23.59
N SER A 14 18.51 13.59 24.43
CA SER A 14 17.53 13.63 25.51
C SER A 14 16.08 13.58 24.99
N PHE A 15 15.80 14.26 23.87
CA PHE A 15 14.47 14.28 23.26
C PHE A 15 14.05 12.91 22.70
N VAL A 16 14.98 12.17 22.08
CA VAL A 16 14.72 10.82 21.55
C VAL A 16 14.44 9.82 22.67
N ILE A 17 15.14 9.94 23.81
CA ILE A 17 14.93 9.06 24.99
C ILE A 17 13.53 9.28 25.59
N ILE A 18 13.07 10.52 25.71
CA ILE A 18 11.74 10.84 26.27
C ILE A 18 10.61 10.25 25.42
N ILE A 19 10.72 10.32 24.08
CA ILE A 19 9.71 9.77 23.16
C ILE A 19 9.66 8.24 23.26
N ASN A 20 10.80 7.56 23.37
CA ASN A 20 10.86 6.09 23.43
C ASN A 20 10.29 5.54 24.76
N VAL A 21 10.50 6.25 25.88
CA VAL A 21 9.97 5.84 27.20
C VAL A 21 8.45 6.04 27.31
N ASN A 22 7.88 7.05 26.64
CA ASN A 22 6.43 7.30 26.69
C ASN A 22 5.60 6.39 25.77
N LEU A 23 6.21 5.69 24.79
CA LEU A 23 5.51 4.69 23.99
C LEU A 23 5.34 3.33 24.70
N ALA A 24 6.12 3.07 25.76
CA ALA A 24 6.06 1.81 26.51
C ALA A 24 4.96 1.77 27.59
N LYS A 25 4.29 2.89 27.88
CA LYS A 25 3.22 2.94 28.90
C LYS A 25 1.84 2.81 28.28
N LYS A 26 1.38 1.57 28.08
CA LYS A 26 -0.05 1.26 28.03
C LYS A 26 -0.50 0.70 29.39
N PRO A 27 -1.57 1.23 30.01
CA PRO A 27 -2.07 0.74 31.28
C PRO A 27 -3.01 -0.45 31.04
N SER A 28 -2.78 -1.56 31.73
CA SER A 28 -3.84 -2.52 32.02
C SER A 28 -3.75 -2.96 33.46
N LYS A 29 -4.36 -2.16 34.34
CA LYS A 29 -4.92 -2.67 35.59
C LYS A 29 -6.02 -3.66 35.21
N LYS A 30 -5.81 -4.96 35.46
CA LYS A 30 -6.91 -5.88 35.74
C LYS A 30 -6.50 -6.86 36.84
N THR A 31 -7.14 -6.61 37.97
CA THR A 31 -7.30 -7.35 39.21
C THR A 31 -7.13 -8.87 39.11
N THR A 32 -6.16 -9.38 39.86
CA THR A 32 -5.96 -10.79 40.18
C THR A 32 -7.14 -11.30 41.02
N LYS A 33 -7.88 -12.29 40.52
CA LYS A 33 -8.67 -13.20 41.37
C LYS A 33 -8.31 -14.64 40.99
N LYS A 34 -7.86 -15.39 42.00
CA LYS A 34 -7.52 -16.83 41.99
C LYS A 34 -8.63 -17.67 41.33
N PRO A 35 -8.30 -18.74 40.58
CA PRO A 35 -9.30 -19.66 40.08
C PRO A 35 -9.63 -20.73 41.13
N THR A 36 -10.88 -20.74 41.61
CA THR A 36 -11.45 -21.91 42.29
C THR A 36 -12.02 -22.84 41.22
N LYS A 37 -11.47 -24.04 41.16
CA LYS A 37 -11.78 -25.11 40.21
C LYS A 37 -13.24 -25.57 40.39
N LYS A 38 -14.12 -25.27 39.43
CA LYS A 38 -15.39 -25.99 39.24
C LYS A 38 -15.56 -26.32 37.76
N THR A 39 -15.54 -27.61 37.48
CA THR A 39 -15.76 -28.21 36.16
C THR A 39 -17.23 -28.04 35.79
N THR A 40 -17.52 -27.14 34.85
CA THR A 40 -18.83 -27.08 34.18
C THR A 40 -18.60 -27.46 32.73
N LYS A 41 -19.20 -28.57 32.29
CA LYS A 41 -19.27 -28.96 30.88
C LYS A 41 -20.10 -27.89 30.15
N THR A 42 -19.41 -26.96 29.50
CA THR A 42 -20.05 -25.99 28.59
C THR A 42 -19.76 -26.42 27.16
N THR A 43 -20.80 -26.81 26.45
CA THR A 43 -20.78 -27.07 25.00
C THR A 43 -20.24 -25.82 24.31
N ARG A 44 -19.00 -25.89 23.82
CA ARG A 44 -18.28 -24.77 23.24
C ARG A 44 -18.86 -24.48 21.86
N ALA A 45 -19.88 -23.63 21.79
CA ALA A 45 -20.28 -22.99 20.55
C ALA A 45 -19.08 -22.15 20.06
N THR A 46 -18.43 -22.61 19.00
CA THR A 46 -17.35 -21.88 18.32
C THR A 46 -17.98 -20.67 17.63
N THR A 47 -18.11 -19.56 18.35
CA THR A 47 -18.49 -18.28 17.77
C THR A 47 -17.36 -17.83 16.85
N THR A 48 -17.49 -18.12 15.56
CA THR A 48 -16.59 -17.64 14.50
C THR A 48 -16.80 -16.13 14.40
N THR A 49 -15.99 -15.35 15.13
CA THR A 49 -15.97 -13.90 15.03
C THR A 49 -15.50 -13.52 13.63
N LYS A 50 -16.46 -13.21 12.74
CA LYS A 50 -16.16 -12.70 11.39
C LYS A 50 -15.17 -11.53 11.53
N PRO A 51 -14.06 -11.53 10.77
CA PRO A 51 -13.07 -10.46 10.89
C PRO A 51 -13.74 -9.11 10.64
N ARG A 52 -13.53 -8.18 11.56
CA ARG A 52 -14.23 -6.88 11.63
C ARG A 52 -14.14 -6.06 10.35
N TYR A 53 -13.14 -6.32 9.49
CA TYR A 53 -12.91 -5.60 8.24
C TYR A 53 -12.49 -6.53 7.10
N VAL A 54 -13.47 -7.18 6.48
CA VAL A 54 -13.30 -7.93 5.22
C VAL A 54 -13.09 -6.95 4.06
N TRP A 55 -12.16 -7.29 3.16
CA TRP A 55 -12.00 -6.62 1.88
C TRP A 55 -13.22 -6.85 1.00
N ARG A 56 -13.79 -5.80 0.43
CA ARG A 56 -14.96 -5.88 -0.45
C ARG A 56 -14.62 -5.27 -1.79
N THR A 57 -15.24 -5.75 -2.85
CA THR A 57 -15.06 -5.16 -4.18
C THR A 57 -15.34 -3.67 -4.17
N LEU A 58 -14.45 -2.90 -4.79
CA LEU A 58 -14.64 -1.48 -5.01
C LEU A 58 -15.66 -1.29 -6.13
N ASN A 59 -16.87 -0.88 -5.78
CA ASN A 59 -17.84 -0.42 -6.76
C ASN A 59 -17.42 0.98 -7.26
N ALA A 60 -16.66 1.02 -8.35
CA ALA A 60 -16.22 2.23 -9.03
C ALA A 60 -15.99 1.91 -10.52
N ASN A 61 -16.13 2.93 -11.38
CA ASN A 61 -15.73 2.81 -12.77
C ASN A 61 -14.19 2.81 -12.86
N PHE A 62 -13.58 1.69 -13.24
CA PHE A 62 -12.13 1.54 -13.38
C PHE A 62 -11.53 2.35 -14.55
N TYR A 63 -12.36 2.72 -15.52
CA TYR A 63 -11.99 3.64 -16.61
C TYR A 63 -12.23 5.11 -16.25
N GLY A 64 -12.84 5.38 -15.10
CA GLY A 64 -13.09 6.73 -14.62
C GLY A 64 -11.81 7.48 -14.26
N THR A 65 -11.85 8.80 -14.43
CA THR A 65 -10.71 9.72 -14.19
C THR A 65 -10.07 9.54 -12.82
N THR A 66 -10.89 9.33 -11.78
CA THR A 66 -10.42 9.19 -10.40
C THR A 66 -9.58 7.94 -10.19
N VAL A 67 -10.03 6.80 -10.70
CA VAL A 67 -9.32 5.51 -10.52
C VAL A 67 -8.08 5.46 -11.40
N LYS A 68 -8.18 6.02 -12.62
CA LYS A 68 -7.05 6.22 -13.52
C LYS A 68 -5.95 7.05 -12.84
N ARG A 69 -6.31 8.21 -12.27
CA ARG A 69 -5.36 9.08 -11.56
C ARG A 69 -4.69 8.37 -10.40
N MET A 70 -5.43 7.62 -9.59
CA MET A 70 -4.85 6.81 -8.51
C MET A 70 -3.84 5.79 -9.05
N GLY A 71 -4.17 5.12 -10.16
CA GLY A 71 -3.27 4.17 -10.80
C GLY A 71 -1.97 4.82 -11.29
N ILE A 72 -2.07 5.99 -11.93
CA ILE A 72 -0.91 6.76 -12.39
C ILE A 72 -0.05 7.22 -11.22
N GLU A 73 -0.66 7.79 -10.16
CA GLU A 73 0.05 8.22 -8.95
C GLU A 73 0.77 7.05 -8.27
N ALA A 74 0.16 5.87 -8.23
CA ALA A 74 0.83 4.68 -7.73
C ALA A 74 2.06 4.29 -8.58
N VAL A 75 1.94 4.27 -9.90
CA VAL A 75 3.09 3.97 -10.77
C VAL A 75 4.21 4.99 -10.60
N ALA A 76 3.86 6.29 -10.55
CA ALA A 76 4.83 7.36 -10.33
C ALA A 76 5.54 7.22 -8.98
N PHE A 77 4.77 6.97 -7.91
CA PHE A 77 5.32 6.73 -6.58
C PHE A 77 6.27 5.52 -6.58
N PHE A 78 5.90 4.41 -7.23
CA PHE A 78 6.74 3.22 -7.34
C PHE A 78 8.09 3.53 -7.98
N ASN A 79 8.07 4.21 -9.12
CA ASN A 79 9.26 4.55 -9.88
C ASN A 79 10.16 5.53 -9.11
N CYS A 80 9.57 6.43 -8.33
CA CYS A 80 10.30 7.38 -7.48
C CYS A 80 11.07 6.67 -6.35
N ILE A 81 10.46 5.68 -5.70
CA ILE A 81 11.09 4.96 -4.59
C ILE A 81 12.01 3.80 -5.06
N HIS A 82 11.93 3.38 -6.32
CA HIS A 82 12.77 2.33 -6.91
C HIS A 82 13.52 2.81 -8.17
N PRO A 83 14.44 3.79 -8.06
CA PRO A 83 15.11 4.38 -9.22
C PRO A 83 16.03 3.41 -9.97
N THR A 84 16.48 2.33 -9.30
CA THR A 84 17.35 1.30 -9.88
C THR A 84 16.58 0.22 -10.66
N MET A 85 15.25 0.20 -10.56
CA MET A 85 14.41 -0.74 -11.31
C MET A 85 13.98 -0.14 -12.65
N PRO A 86 13.75 -0.98 -13.69
CA PRO A 86 13.18 -0.52 -14.94
C PRO A 86 11.86 0.24 -14.71
N LYS A 87 11.75 1.41 -15.33
CA LYS A 87 10.59 2.31 -15.19
C LYS A 87 9.30 1.58 -15.57
N LEU A 88 8.33 1.60 -14.67
CA LEU A 88 6.99 1.11 -14.94
C LEU A 88 6.18 2.18 -15.68
N ASN A 89 5.42 1.75 -16.68
CA ASN A 89 4.44 2.55 -17.39
C ASN A 89 3.03 2.09 -17.01
N TYR A 90 2.14 3.04 -16.77
CA TYR A 90 0.73 2.77 -16.46
C TYR A 90 -0.02 2.33 -17.72
N ILE A 91 -0.81 1.26 -17.62
CA ILE A 91 -1.75 0.85 -18.68
C ILE A 91 -3.20 1.06 -18.21
N SER A 92 -3.64 0.30 -17.20
CA SER A 92 -5.03 0.30 -16.75
C SER A 92 -5.16 -0.22 -15.31
N VAL A 93 -6.28 0.05 -14.66
CA VAL A 93 -6.66 -0.60 -13.40
C VAL A 93 -7.60 -1.76 -13.71
N LYS A 94 -7.29 -2.96 -13.23
CA LYS A 94 -8.12 -4.16 -13.49
C LYS A 94 -9.08 -4.46 -12.34
N LEU A 95 -8.59 -4.36 -11.11
CA LEU A 95 -9.38 -4.71 -9.92
C LEU A 95 -9.17 -3.68 -8.83
N GLY A 96 -10.19 -3.54 -7.98
CA GLY A 96 -10.14 -2.71 -6.80
C GLY A 96 -10.91 -3.34 -5.65
N GLU A 97 -10.33 -3.28 -4.45
CA GLU A 97 -10.94 -3.70 -3.20
C GLU A 97 -10.96 -2.50 -2.24
N LYS A 98 -11.91 -2.49 -1.32
CA LYS A 98 -12.03 -1.49 -0.26
C LYS A 98 -12.28 -2.15 1.08
N ARG A 99 -11.78 -1.52 2.14
CA ARG A 99 -12.18 -1.81 3.52
C ARG A 99 -12.26 -0.53 4.35
N GLY A 100 -12.86 -0.61 5.53
CA GLY A 100 -13.06 0.55 6.41
C GLY A 100 -14.15 1.50 5.90
N LYS A 101 -14.27 2.67 6.55
CA LYS A 101 -15.29 3.69 6.25
C LYS A 101 -14.64 5.06 6.10
N ARG A 102 -14.96 5.81 5.03
CA ARG A 102 -14.43 7.17 4.80
C ARG A 102 -14.76 8.09 5.98
N LYS A 103 -15.99 8.02 6.48
CA LYS A 103 -16.46 8.80 7.65
C LYS A 103 -15.59 8.60 8.90
N LYS A 104 -14.88 7.48 9.01
CA LYS A 104 -13.98 7.17 10.14
C LYS A 104 -12.51 7.43 9.83
N GLY A 105 -12.19 8.01 8.66
CA GLY A 105 -10.82 8.27 8.22
C GLY A 105 -9.94 7.02 8.02
N ASN A 106 -10.54 5.82 8.07
CA ASN A 106 -9.82 4.55 8.03
C ASN A 106 -10.15 3.73 6.77
N LYS A 107 -10.66 4.40 5.73
CA LYS A 107 -10.98 3.72 4.47
C LYS A 107 -9.69 3.42 3.74
N GLN A 108 -9.51 2.18 3.37
CA GLN A 108 -8.41 1.76 2.53
C GLN A 108 -8.93 1.25 1.19
N ILE A 109 -8.17 1.54 0.13
CA ILE A 109 -8.46 1.07 -1.23
C ILE A 109 -7.22 0.33 -1.72
N LYS A 110 -7.40 -0.91 -2.16
CA LYS A 110 -6.35 -1.70 -2.78
C LYS A 110 -6.67 -1.79 -4.28
N LEU A 111 -5.72 -1.47 -5.13
CA LEU A 111 -5.86 -1.57 -6.59
C LEU A 111 -4.87 -2.61 -7.14
N ALA A 112 -5.31 -3.36 -8.14
CA ALA A 112 -4.45 -4.14 -9.02
C ALA A 112 -4.31 -3.38 -10.33
N ILE A 113 -3.12 -2.84 -10.57
CA ILE A 113 -2.82 -1.97 -11.70
C ILE A 113 -2.03 -2.78 -12.71
N LYS A 114 -2.51 -2.88 -13.94
CA LYS A 114 -1.75 -3.44 -15.05
C LYS A 114 -0.70 -2.42 -15.48
N VAL A 115 0.55 -2.84 -15.49
CA VAL A 115 1.70 -2.01 -15.82
C VAL A 115 2.55 -2.68 -16.88
N LEU A 116 3.27 -1.86 -17.62
CA LEU A 116 4.25 -2.24 -18.63
C LEU A 116 5.65 -1.91 -18.14
N ARG A 117 6.62 -2.77 -18.44
CA ARG A 117 8.03 -2.45 -18.37
C ARG A 117 8.74 -2.98 -19.62
N PHE A 118 9.83 -2.34 -20.00
CA PHE A 118 10.69 -2.86 -21.07
C PHE A 118 11.82 -3.69 -20.45
N SER A 119 12.06 -4.87 -21.02
CA SER A 119 13.18 -5.72 -20.61
C SER A 119 14.45 -5.27 -21.32
N GLY A 120 15.32 -4.56 -20.61
CA GLY A 120 16.65 -4.18 -21.08
C GLY A 120 17.11 -2.84 -20.52
N GLY A 121 18.41 -2.69 -20.30
CA GLY A 121 19.00 -1.40 -19.92
C GLY A 121 18.79 -0.39 -21.04
N ASN A 122 18.35 0.83 -20.69
CA ASN A 122 18.16 2.09 -21.43
C ASN A 122 17.83 2.14 -22.95
N SER A 123 17.92 1.07 -23.74
CA SER A 123 17.89 1.12 -25.21
C SER A 123 17.10 0.01 -25.90
N SER A 124 16.74 -1.12 -25.27
CA SER A 124 15.96 -2.17 -25.96
C SER A 124 14.46 -2.09 -25.67
N LEU A 125 13.73 -1.35 -26.51
CA LEU A 125 12.26 -1.34 -26.62
C LEU A 125 11.65 -2.67 -27.10
N GLU A 126 12.47 -3.70 -27.28
CA GLU A 126 12.15 -4.87 -28.08
C GLU A 126 11.23 -5.88 -27.37
N ASN A 127 11.21 -5.89 -26.04
CA ASN A 127 10.43 -6.87 -25.27
C ASN A 127 9.58 -6.21 -24.17
N PRO A 128 8.38 -5.70 -24.51
CA PRO A 128 7.44 -5.18 -23.53
C PRO A 128 6.87 -6.32 -22.67
N LEU A 129 7.08 -6.21 -21.35
CA LEU A 129 6.59 -7.15 -20.36
C LEU A 129 5.49 -6.51 -19.53
N CYS A 130 4.35 -7.18 -19.44
CA CYS A 130 3.21 -6.75 -18.66
C CYS A 130 3.12 -7.54 -17.35
N HIS A 131 2.81 -6.85 -16.26
CA HIS A 131 2.56 -7.46 -14.95
C HIS A 131 1.64 -6.58 -14.10
N TYR A 132 1.38 -7.00 -12.86
CA TYR A 132 0.53 -6.26 -11.93
C TYR A 132 1.34 -5.56 -10.84
N LEU A 133 1.03 -4.28 -10.66
CA LEU A 133 1.40 -3.51 -9.48
C LEU A 133 0.19 -3.46 -8.53
N TYR A 134 0.34 -4.04 -7.34
CA TYR A 134 -0.65 -3.89 -6.28
C TYR A 134 -0.30 -2.68 -5.44
N SER A 135 -1.26 -1.78 -5.27
CA SER A 135 -1.10 -0.56 -4.49
C SER A 135 -2.21 -0.42 -3.47
N LEU A 136 -1.84 -0.09 -2.23
CA LEU A 136 -2.75 0.20 -1.13
C LEU A 136 -2.76 1.70 -0.86
N PHE A 137 -3.95 2.28 -0.84
CA PHE A 137 -4.18 3.68 -0.53
C PHE A 137 -4.93 3.83 0.79
N ASN A 138 -4.59 4.86 1.57
CA ASN A 138 -5.47 5.34 2.62
C ASN A 138 -6.34 6.46 2.07
N VAL A 139 -7.58 6.53 2.54
CA VAL A 139 -8.52 7.61 2.21
C VAL A 139 -8.92 8.27 3.51
N THR A 140 -8.50 9.52 3.66
CA THR A 140 -8.84 10.36 4.82
C THR A 140 -10.34 10.68 4.85
N ALA A 141 -10.82 11.25 5.96
CA ALA A 141 -12.20 11.75 6.04
C ALA A 141 -12.49 12.80 4.95
N THR A 142 -11.52 13.68 4.69
CA THR A 142 -11.58 14.72 3.63
C THR A 142 -11.57 14.12 2.23
N GLY A 143 -11.12 12.88 2.04
CA GLY A 143 -11.09 12.19 0.76
C GLY A 143 -9.74 12.26 0.04
N ILE A 144 -8.74 12.86 0.69
CA ILE A 144 -7.34 12.81 0.26
C ILE A 144 -6.89 11.35 0.27
N LYS A 145 -6.16 10.97 -0.78
CA LYS A 145 -5.68 9.61 -0.97
C LYS A 145 -4.18 9.62 -1.07
N TYR A 146 -3.52 8.77 -0.30
CA TYR A 146 -2.07 8.58 -0.38
C TYR A 146 -1.75 7.10 -0.43
N VAL A 147 -0.69 6.77 -1.16
CA VAL A 147 -0.17 5.42 -1.25
C VAL A 147 0.49 5.05 0.08
N ILE A 148 0.10 3.92 0.66
CA ILE A 148 0.69 3.37 1.89
C ILE A 148 1.68 2.26 1.56
N GLN A 149 1.36 1.43 0.58
CA GLN A 149 2.14 0.24 0.28
C GLN A 149 2.00 -0.12 -1.18
N GLN A 150 3.07 -0.65 -1.76
CA GLN A 150 3.08 -1.18 -3.10
C GLN A 150 3.86 -2.48 -3.16
N ARG A 151 3.42 -3.38 -4.03
CA ARG A 151 4.11 -4.63 -4.29
C ARG A 151 3.85 -5.05 -5.73
N GLN A 152 4.92 -5.34 -6.46
CA GLN A 152 4.79 -6.10 -7.70
C GLN A 152 4.48 -7.55 -7.31
N TYR A 153 3.39 -8.08 -7.84
CA TYR A 153 3.00 -9.46 -7.58
C TYR A 153 3.07 -10.23 -8.88
N ASN A 154 3.39 -11.52 -8.77
CA ASN A 154 3.41 -12.42 -9.91
C ASN A 154 4.41 -12.00 -11.00
N LEU A 155 5.65 -11.73 -10.58
CA LEU A 155 6.77 -11.53 -11.52
C LEU A 155 7.13 -12.79 -12.31
N ASN A 156 6.52 -13.94 -12.01
CA ASN A 156 6.67 -15.16 -12.80
C ASN A 156 5.56 -15.27 -13.85
N ASP A 157 4.36 -14.77 -13.56
CA ASP A 157 3.25 -14.65 -14.52
C ASP A 157 3.38 -13.37 -15.38
N ARG A 158 4.61 -13.08 -15.85
CA ARG A 158 4.82 -12.05 -16.87
C ARG A 158 4.13 -12.55 -18.14
N PHE A 159 3.29 -11.71 -18.71
CA PHE A 159 2.63 -12.04 -19.97
C PHE A 159 3.05 -11.03 -21.03
N ALA A 160 3.14 -11.51 -22.28
CA ALA A 160 3.43 -10.67 -23.41
C ALA A 160 2.36 -9.57 -23.51
N CYS A 161 2.78 -8.32 -23.68
CA CYS A 161 1.85 -7.21 -23.91
C CYS A 161 1.21 -7.24 -25.30
N ALA A 162 1.58 -8.21 -26.15
CA ALA A 162 1.24 -8.31 -27.58
C ALA A 162 -0.27 -8.35 -27.90
N ASN A 163 -1.13 -8.60 -26.91
CA ASN A 163 -2.58 -8.61 -27.08
C ASN A 163 -3.27 -7.28 -26.76
N GLU A 164 -2.52 -6.21 -26.45
CA GLU A 164 -3.08 -4.85 -26.32
C GLU A 164 -2.95 -4.08 -27.63
N SER A 165 -3.94 -3.23 -27.93
CA SER A 165 -3.99 -2.46 -29.18
C SER A 165 -2.65 -1.75 -29.43
N PHE A 166 -2.04 -2.02 -30.58
CA PHE A 166 -0.77 -1.42 -31.04
C PHE A 166 -0.68 0.09 -30.77
N SER A 167 -1.80 0.81 -30.86
CA SER A 167 -1.90 2.26 -30.57
C SER A 167 -1.43 2.67 -29.16
N THR A 168 -1.65 1.82 -28.15
CA THR A 168 -1.28 2.13 -26.75
C THR A 168 0.22 1.93 -26.56
N LEU A 169 0.81 0.91 -27.19
CA LEU A 169 2.25 0.65 -27.15
C LEU A 169 3.02 1.75 -27.90
N ASP A 170 2.55 2.15 -29.08
CA ASP A 170 3.18 3.23 -29.86
C ASP A 170 3.06 4.60 -29.17
N ALA A 171 1.92 4.88 -28.54
CA ALA A 171 1.75 6.10 -27.76
C ALA A 171 2.71 6.15 -26.55
N ILE A 172 2.94 5.01 -25.89
CA ILE A 172 3.88 4.93 -24.76
C ILE A 172 5.33 5.06 -25.26
N LYS A 173 5.69 4.46 -26.39
CA LYS A 173 7.02 4.62 -27.02
C LYS A 173 7.34 6.07 -27.36
N LYS A 174 6.35 6.87 -27.79
CA LYS A 174 6.52 8.29 -28.12
C LYS A 174 6.66 9.22 -26.90
N LEU A 175 6.36 8.74 -25.69
CA LEU A 175 6.39 9.53 -24.44
C LEU A 175 7.69 9.33 -23.63
N GLN A 176 8.59 8.46 -24.09
CA GLN A 176 9.89 8.18 -23.47
C GLN A 176 11.03 8.77 -24.32
#